data_AF-A0A8T5AZR6-F1
#
_entry.id   AF-A0A8T5AZR6-F1
#
_cell.length_a   1.000
_cell.length_b   1.000
_cell.length_c   1.000
_cell.angle_alpha   90.00
_cell.angle_beta   90.00
_cell.angle_gamma   90.00
#
_symmetry.space_group_name_H-M   'P 1'
#
loop_
_entity.id
_entity.type
_entity.pdbx_description
1 polymer ?
#
loop_
_entity_poly.entity_id
_entity_poly.type
_entity_poly.pdbx_seq_one_letter_code
_entity_poly.pdbx_strand_id
1 'polypeptide(L)'
;MKTIKDLGERGAIKTILKFLESMPNMPIPFGDDVSAFPINGEKLVIVKVDMLVGKTDVPPGMSLRQAARKAIIMNVSDFAAKGVIPLAAMVSLGLPPNLTED
;
A
#
# COMPACT_ATOMS: atom_id res chain seq x y z
N MET A 1 7.38 27.04 8.17
CA MET A 1 7.09 25.84 7.35
C MET A 1 5.88 25.14 7.94
N LYS A 2 5.05 24.49 7.12
CA LYS A 2 3.97 23.61 7.62
C LYS A 2 4.54 22.23 7.93
N THR A 3 4.14 21.62 9.03
CA THR A 3 4.50 20.23 9.35
C THR A 3 3.64 19.25 8.54
N ILE A 4 4.02 17.97 8.47
CA ILE A 4 3.18 16.92 7.86
C ILE A 4 1.81 16.83 8.55
N LYS A 5 1.77 17.03 9.88
CA LYS A 5 0.52 17.04 10.64
C LYS A 5 -0.42 18.16 10.18
N ASP A 6 0.12 19.33 9.86
CA ASP A 6 -0.68 20.47 9.36
C ASP A 6 -1.18 20.27 7.93
N LEU A 7 -0.43 19.51 7.11
CA LEU A 7 -0.83 19.18 5.74
C LEU A 7 -1.94 18.12 5.71
N GLY A 8 -1.90 17.17 6.65
CA GLY A 8 -2.71 15.97 6.63
C GLY A 8 -2.36 15.06 5.43
N GLU A 9 -3.02 13.91 5.37
CA GLU A 9 -2.78 12.89 4.35
C GLU A 9 -2.97 13.42 2.92
N ARG A 10 -4.13 14.02 2.63
CA ARG A 10 -4.44 14.55 1.29
C ARG A 10 -3.47 15.65 0.86
N GLY A 11 -3.00 16.48 1.79
CA GLY A 11 -2.02 17.52 1.51
C GLY A 11 -0.64 16.94 1.22
N ALA A 12 -0.24 15.90 1.97
CA ALA A 12 1.00 15.18 1.74
C ALA A 12 1.01 14.48 0.37
N ILE A 13 -0.07 13.75 0.03
CA ILE A 13 -0.22 13.09 -1.29
C ILE A 13 -0.10 14.12 -2.42
N LYS A 14 -0.84 15.23 -2.35
CA LYS A 14 -0.75 16.33 -3.35
C LYS A 14 0.66 16.91 -3.46
N THR A 15 1.42 16.93 -2.37
CA THR A 15 2.80 17.43 -2.37
C THR A 15 3.72 16.44 -3.08
N ILE A 16 3.62 15.14 -2.77
CA ILE A 16 4.39 14.08 -3.44
C ILE A 16 4.11 14.08 -4.94
N LEU A 17 2.83 14.13 -5.34
CA LEU A 17 2.43 14.10 -6.75
C LEU A 17 3.02 15.25 -7.58
N LYS A 18 3.33 16.41 -6.98
CA LYS A 18 3.98 17.52 -7.71
C LYS A 18 5.41 17.23 -8.13
N PHE A 19 6.06 16.26 -7.48
CA PHE A 19 7.44 15.85 -7.78
C PHE A 19 7.50 14.59 -8.64
N LEU A 20 6.36 13.97 -8.95
CA LEU A 20 6.31 12.78 -9.79
C LEU A 20 5.93 13.19 -11.22
N GLU A 21 6.65 12.64 -12.19
CA GLU A 21 6.27 12.72 -13.59
C GLU A 21 5.28 11.60 -13.92
N SER A 22 4.23 11.93 -14.66
CA SER A 22 3.31 10.92 -15.17
C SER A 22 4.01 10.06 -16.21
N MET A 23 3.85 8.75 -16.11
CA MET A 23 4.38 7.81 -17.10
C MET A 23 3.71 8.04 -18.48
N PRO A 24 4.44 7.93 -19.59
CA PRO A 24 3.83 7.90 -20.92
C PRO A 24 2.81 6.77 -21.02
N ASN A 25 1.61 7.05 -21.54
CA ASN A 25 0.51 6.09 -21.66
C ASN A 25 0.12 5.41 -20.34
N MET A 26 0.16 6.16 -19.22
CA MET A 26 -0.23 5.67 -17.89
C MET A 26 -1.63 5.03 -17.92
N PRO A 27 -1.76 3.69 -17.77
CA PRO A 27 -3.04 3.01 -17.96
C PRO A 27 -4.09 3.38 -16.89
N ILE A 28 -3.60 3.66 -15.68
CA ILE A 28 -4.42 4.07 -14.53
C ILE A 28 -3.82 5.37 -13.96
N PRO A 29 -4.55 6.48 -13.91
CA PRO A 29 -4.03 7.74 -13.39
C PRO A 29 -3.76 7.67 -11.88
N PHE A 30 -2.96 8.60 -11.37
CA PHE A 30 -2.73 8.71 -9.93
C PHE A 30 -4.04 8.88 -9.15
N GLY A 31 -4.11 8.25 -7.96
CA GLY A 31 -5.23 8.37 -7.03
C GLY A 31 -6.26 7.24 -7.13
N ASP A 32 -6.06 6.27 -8.01
CA ASP A 32 -6.77 4.98 -7.96
C ASP A 32 -6.22 4.10 -6.82
N ASP A 33 -6.93 3.02 -6.50
CA ASP A 33 -6.55 2.07 -5.44
C ASP A 33 -5.31 1.26 -5.83
N VAL A 34 -5.03 1.14 -7.14
CA VAL A 34 -3.88 0.38 -7.67
C VAL A 34 -3.08 1.21 -8.66
N SER A 35 -1.82 0.83 -8.89
CA SER A 35 -1.01 1.35 -9.99
C SER A 35 -0.81 0.27 -11.05
N ALA A 36 -0.83 0.67 -12.33
CA ALA A 36 -0.61 -0.23 -13.45
C ALA A 36 0.61 0.17 -14.28
N PHE A 37 1.40 -0.82 -14.67
CA PHE A 37 2.56 -0.66 -15.54
C PHE A 37 2.48 -1.64 -16.72
N PRO A 38 2.57 -1.19 -17.98
CA PRO A 38 2.55 -2.07 -19.13
C PRO A 38 3.88 -2.83 -19.26
N ILE A 39 3.84 -4.16 -19.29
CA ILE A 39 5.02 -4.97 -19.64
C ILE A 39 5.20 -5.01 -21.16
N ASN A 40 4.09 -5.09 -21.87
CA ASN A 40 4.00 -5.13 -23.33
C ASN A 40 2.62 -4.60 -23.77
N GLY A 41 2.28 -4.74 -25.05
CA GLY A 41 1.02 -4.24 -25.62
C GLY A 41 -0.27 -4.92 -25.12
N GLU A 42 -0.16 -6.02 -24.37
CA GLU A 42 -1.33 -6.82 -23.95
C GLU A 42 -1.40 -7.06 -22.44
N LYS A 43 -0.29 -6.89 -21.70
CA LYS A 43 -0.19 -7.25 -20.28
C LYS A 43 0.22 -6.07 -19.41
N LEU A 44 -0.48 -5.94 -18.30
CA LEU A 44 -0.21 -4.97 -17.24
C LEU A 44 0.31 -5.72 -15.99
N VAL A 45 1.33 -5.16 -15.34
CA VAL A 45 1.60 -5.41 -13.93
C VAL A 45 0.75 -4.47 -13.13
N ILE A 46 -0.02 -5.02 -12.19
CA ILE A 46 -0.75 -4.24 -11.21
C ILE A 46 -0.03 -4.34 -9.87
N VAL A 47 0.25 -3.20 -9.25
CA VAL A 47 0.90 -3.13 -7.94
C VAL A 47 0.05 -2.33 -6.97
N LYS A 48 0.08 -2.78 -5.72
CA LYS A 48 -0.46 -2.09 -4.54
C LYS A 48 0.55 -2.29 -3.41
N VAL A 49 0.71 -1.24 -2.61
CA VAL A 49 1.49 -1.29 -1.38
C VAL A 49 0.67 -0.60 -0.29
N ASP A 50 0.56 -1.26 0.84
CA ASP A 50 -0.12 -0.76 2.02
C ASP A 50 0.68 -1.15 3.27
N MET A 51 0.73 -0.23 4.24
CA MET A 51 1.46 -0.42 5.49
C MET A 51 0.50 -0.74 6.63
N LEU A 52 0.86 -1.76 7.41
CA LEU A 52 0.23 -2.03 8.71
C LEU A 52 1.18 -1.57 9.82
N VAL A 53 0.74 -0.64 10.66
CA VAL A 53 1.51 -0.11 11.79
C VAL A 53 0.93 -0.66 13.08
N GLY A 54 1.74 -1.38 13.86
CA GLY A 54 1.29 -2.07 15.08
C GLY A 54 0.50 -1.18 16.06
N LYS A 55 0.94 0.07 16.25
CA LYS A 55 0.30 1.01 17.18
C LYS A 55 -1.11 1.45 16.74
N THR A 56 -1.39 1.52 15.45
CA THR A 56 -2.65 2.07 14.91
C THR A 56 -3.57 0.99 14.37
N ASP A 57 -3.01 -0.09 13.82
CA ASP A 57 -3.75 -1.08 13.05
C ASP A 57 -3.96 -2.41 13.78
N VAL A 58 -3.28 -2.63 14.91
CA VAL A 58 -3.38 -3.83 15.73
C VAL A 58 -3.99 -3.48 17.09
N PRO A 59 -5.32 -3.58 17.25
CA PRO A 59 -5.99 -3.30 18.51
C PRO A 59 -5.64 -4.34 19.60
N PRO A 60 -5.87 -4.01 20.88
CA PRO A 60 -5.70 -4.95 21.98
C PRO A 60 -6.45 -6.26 21.75
N GLY A 61 -5.77 -7.39 21.95
CA GLY A 61 -6.34 -8.74 21.77
C GLY A 61 -6.23 -9.30 20.35
N MET A 62 -5.74 -8.54 19.37
CA MET A 62 -5.44 -9.08 18.04
C MET A 62 -4.15 -9.89 18.07
N SER A 63 -4.22 -11.16 17.65
CA SER A 63 -3.05 -12.04 17.53
C SER A 63 -2.15 -11.66 16.34
N LEU A 64 -0.88 -12.08 16.38
CA LEU A 64 0.05 -11.90 15.26
C LEU A 64 -0.46 -12.54 13.97
N ARG A 65 -1.12 -13.70 14.04
CA ARG A 65 -1.75 -14.35 12.88
C ARG A 65 -2.85 -13.48 12.26
N GLN A 66 -3.69 -12.85 13.09
CA GLN A 66 -4.73 -11.95 12.61
C GLN A 66 -4.13 -10.67 12.01
N ALA A 67 -3.09 -10.11 12.64
CA ALA A 67 -2.37 -8.96 12.12
C ALA A 67 -1.71 -9.27 10.77
N ALA A 68 -1.00 -10.39 10.65
CA ALA A 68 -0.39 -10.85 9.40
C ALA A 68 -1.43 -11.08 8.30
N ARG A 69 -2.56 -11.72 8.64
CA ARG A 69 -3.68 -11.89 7.71
C ARG A 69 -4.24 -10.54 7.25
N LYS A 70 -4.42 -9.59 8.18
CA LYS A 70 -4.88 -8.22 7.87
C LYS A 70 -3.91 -7.49 6.93
N ALA A 71 -2.60 -7.60 7.16
CA ALA A 71 -1.57 -6.99 6.31
C ALA A 71 -1.62 -7.48 4.85
N ILE A 72 -1.96 -8.74 4.62
CA ILE A 72 -2.15 -9.28 3.27
C ILE A 72 -3.52 -8.86 2.70
N ILE A 73 -4.60 -9.01 3.49
CA ILE A 73 -5.96 -8.77 3.01
C ILE A 73 -6.19 -7.30 2.62
N MET A 74 -5.56 -6.34 3.29
CA MET A 74 -5.70 -4.92 2.91
C MET A 74 -5.28 -4.67 1.46
N ASN A 75 -4.14 -5.23 1.03
CA ASN A 75 -3.68 -5.13 -0.36
C ASN A 75 -4.57 -5.94 -1.32
N VAL A 76 -5.00 -7.15 -0.92
CA VAL A 76 -5.88 -8.00 -1.74
C VAL A 76 -7.25 -7.36 -1.95
N SER A 77 -7.75 -6.59 -0.97
CA SER A 77 -9.02 -5.87 -1.07
C SER A 77 -9.00 -4.87 -2.22
N ASP A 78 -7.91 -4.11 -2.37
CA ASP A 78 -7.77 -3.12 -3.45
C ASP A 78 -7.67 -3.80 -4.82
N PHE A 79 -6.98 -4.94 -4.90
CA PHE A 79 -6.97 -5.76 -6.11
C PHE A 79 -8.36 -6.30 -6.44
N ALA A 80 -9.10 -6.80 -5.45
CA ALA A 80 -10.46 -7.30 -5.64
C ALA A 80 -11.41 -6.19 -6.14
N ALA A 81 -11.27 -4.96 -5.64
CA ALA A 81 -12.05 -3.80 -6.09
C ALA A 81 -11.82 -3.46 -7.57
N LYS A 82 -10.71 -3.91 -8.17
CA LYS A 82 -10.36 -3.72 -9.59
C LYS A 82 -10.45 -4.99 -10.42
N GLY A 83 -10.97 -6.08 -9.87
CA GLY A 83 -11.06 -7.37 -10.56
C GLY A 83 -9.70 -8.03 -10.84
N VAL A 84 -8.67 -7.68 -10.07
CA VAL A 84 -7.30 -8.18 -10.24
C VAL A 84 -7.09 -9.42 -9.37
N ILE A 85 -6.52 -10.47 -9.97
CA ILE A 85 -6.11 -11.68 -9.26
C ILE A 85 -4.68 -11.48 -8.74
N PRO A 86 -4.43 -11.48 -7.41
CA PRO A 86 -3.09 -11.35 -6.85
C PRO A 86 -2.21 -12.55 -7.24
N LEU A 87 -0.96 -12.31 -7.64
CA LEU A 87 -0.02 -13.37 -8.03
C LEU A 87 1.13 -13.57 -7.03
N ALA A 88 1.58 -12.48 -6.41
CA ALA A 88 2.69 -12.49 -5.47
C ALA A 88 2.55 -11.32 -4.49
N ALA A 89 3.25 -11.42 -3.36
CA ALA A 89 3.38 -10.34 -2.39
C ALA A 89 4.86 -10.12 -2.06
N MET A 90 5.24 -8.85 -1.90
CA MET A 90 6.53 -8.47 -1.34
C MET A 90 6.28 -7.90 0.05
N VAL A 91 6.99 -8.41 1.05
CA VAL A 91 6.78 -8.05 2.45
C VAL A 91 8.04 -7.42 3.00
N SER A 92 7.90 -6.22 3.58
CA SER A 92 8.94 -5.54 4.36
C SER A 92 8.48 -5.45 5.81
N LEU A 93 9.32 -5.90 6.74
CA LEU A 93 8.99 -5.98 8.16
C LEU A 93 9.91 -5.08 8.98
N GLY A 94 9.30 -4.19 9.77
CA GLY A 94 9.97 -3.50 10.87
C GLY A 94 9.54 -4.12 12.20
N LEU A 95 10.45 -4.77 12.90
CA LEU A 95 10.17 -5.48 14.15
C LEU A 95 10.78 -4.72 15.34
N PRO A 96 10.09 -4.67 16.49
CA PRO A 96 10.68 -4.10 17.68
C PRO A 96 11.78 -5.04 18.22
N PRO A 97 12.81 -4.49 18.89
CA PRO A 97 13.97 -5.28 19.34
C PRO A 97 13.64 -6.32 20.41
N ASN A 98 12.46 -6.23 21.03
CA ASN A 98 11.99 -7.13 22.08
C ASN A 98 10.90 -8.11 21.60
N LEU A 99 10.71 -8.27 20.28
CA LEU A 99 9.81 -9.29 19.75
C LEU A 99 10.35 -10.69 20.04
N THR A 100 9.49 -11.56 20.55
CA THR A 100 9.79 -12.97 20.85
C THR A 100 9.29 -13.89 19.74
N GLU A 101 9.82 -15.12 19.69
CA GLU A 101 9.34 -16.17 18.77
C GLU A 101 7.98 -16.74 19.17
N ASP A 102 7.58 -16.52 20.43
CA ASP A 102 6.33 -16.99 21.06
C ASP A 102 5.17 -16.00 20.90
#